data_AF-A0A840C515-F1
#
_entry.id   AF-A0A840C515-F1
#
_cell.length_a   1.000
_cell.length_b   1.000
_cell.length_c   1.000
_cell.angle_alpha   90.00
_cell.angle_beta   90.00
_cell.angle_gamma   90.00
#
_symmetry.space_group_name_H-M   'P 1'
#
loop_
_entity.id
_entity.type
_entity.pdbx_description
1 polymer ?
#
loop_
_entity_poly.entity_id
_entity_poly.type
_entity_poly.pdbx_seq_one_letter_code
_entity_poly.pdbx_strand_id
1 'polypeptide(L)' 'MPNTATRFRRLIAMVAAAENHYQRMHNSTDGRSRDIAIAAYSRALEDIFDELRLMRQTGALATLEALLETRNDRG' A
#
# COMPACT_ATOMS: atom_id res chain seq x y z
N MET A 1 -10.32 13.33 -10.96
CA MET A 1 -9.67 12.05 -10.58
C MET A 1 -8.32 12.36 -9.94
N PRO A 2 -7.88 11.67 -8.88
CA PRO A 2 -6.56 11.89 -8.27
C PRO A 2 -5.44 11.60 -9.29
N ASN A 3 -4.39 12.43 -9.31
CA ASN A 3 -3.22 12.20 -10.17
C ASN A 3 -2.34 11.05 -9.65
N THR A 4 -1.46 10.52 -10.50
CA THR A 4 -0.58 9.38 -10.20
C THR A 4 0.20 9.55 -8.90
N ALA A 5 0.75 10.74 -8.66
CA ALA A 5 1.51 11.04 -7.45
C ALA A 5 0.66 10.95 -6.16
N THR A 6 -0.59 11.40 -6.20
CA THR A 6 -1.51 11.32 -5.05
C THR A 6 -1.86 9.87 -4.73
N ARG A 7 -2.11 9.05 -5.74
CA ARG A 7 -2.37 7.62 -5.57
C ARG A 7 -1.17 6.88 -4.97
N PHE A 8 0.03 7.20 -5.45
CA PHE A 8 1.25 6.62 -4.91
C PHE A 8 1.49 6.98 -3.43
N ARG A 9 1.26 8.25 -3.04
CA ARG A 9 1.33 8.64 -1.62
C ARG A 9 0.31 7.89 -0.76
N ARG A 10 -0.91 7.69 -1.27
CA ARG A 10 -1.94 6.90 -0.60
C ARG A 10 -1.48 5.45 -0.42
N LEU A 11 -0.92 4.84 -1.46
CA LEU A 11 -0.38 3.48 -1.40
C LEU A 11 0.70 3.35 -0.32
N ILE A 12 1.66 4.28 -0.24
CA ILE A 12 2.68 4.30 0.82
C ILE A 12 2.04 4.34 2.21
N ALA A 13 1.04 5.20 2.42
CA ALA A 13 0.36 5.30 3.70
C ALA A 13 -0.39 4.01 4.08
N MET A 14 -1.03 3.35 3.11
CA MET A 14 -1.71 2.07 3.34
C MET A 14 -0.73 0.94 3.69
N VAL A 15 0.42 0.89 3.01
CA VAL A 15 1.49 -0.08 3.32
C VAL A 15 2.01 0.14 4.75
N ALA A 16 2.29 1.39 5.13
CA ALA A 16 2.74 1.71 6.50
C ALA A 16 1.70 1.32 7.57
N ALA A 17 0.41 1.50 7.28
CA ALA A 17 -0.66 1.05 8.17
C ALA A 17 -0.70 -0.48 8.29
N ALA A 18 -0.57 -1.19 7.16
CA ALA A 18 -0.50 -2.66 7.15
C ALA A 18 0.70 -3.18 7.96
N GLU A 19 1.89 -2.58 7.81
CA GLU A 19 3.07 -2.93 8.62
C GLU A 19 2.82 -2.72 10.11
N ASN A 20 2.14 -1.65 10.51
CA ASN A 20 1.78 -1.42 11.90
C ASN A 20 0.86 -2.52 12.45
N HIS A 21 -0.16 -2.91 11.68
CA HIS A 21 -1.07 -3.99 12.07
C HIS A 21 -0.34 -5.35 12.15
N TYR A 22 0.54 -5.64 11.20
CA TYR A 22 1.39 -6.82 11.22
C TYR A 22 2.24 -6.89 12.49
N GLN A 23 2.91 -5.79 12.87
CA GLN A 23 3.68 -5.74 14.10
C GLN A 23 2.81 -5.98 15.35
N ARG A 24 1.61 -5.38 15.42
CA ARG A 24 0.68 -5.61 16.54
C ARG A 24 0.19 -7.05 16.61
N MET A 25 -0.08 -7.68 15.46
CA MET A 25 -0.47 -9.08 15.38
C MET A 25 0.59 -10.01 15.99
N HIS A 26 1.87 -9.74 15.73
CA HIS A 26 2.96 -10.58 16.23
C HIS A 26 3.43 -10.23 17.66
N ASN A 27 3.31 -8.96 18.05
CA ASN A 27 3.85 -8.50 19.32
C ASN A 27 2.79 -8.37 20.44
N SER A 28 1.50 -8.50 20.12
CA SER A 28 0.45 -8.41 21.14
C SER A 28 0.34 -9.68 21.98
N THR A 29 0.37 -9.51 23.30
CA THR A 29 0.15 -10.58 24.29
C THR A 29 -1.32 -10.79 24.62
N ASP A 30 -2.20 -9.84 24.26
CA ASP A 30 -3.64 -9.93 24.40
C ASP A 30 -4.29 -10.51 23.13
N GLY A 31 -5.02 -11.62 23.28
CA GLY A 31 -5.67 -12.30 22.17
C GLY A 31 -6.68 -11.42 21.44
N ARG A 32 -7.45 -10.59 22.17
CA ARG A 32 -8.44 -9.70 21.56
C ARG A 32 -7.76 -8.60 20.73
N SER A 33 -6.72 -7.97 21.27
CA SER A 33 -5.92 -7.00 20.54
C SER A 33 -5.26 -7.61 19.29
N ARG A 34 -4.85 -8.87 19.36
CA ARG A 34 -4.30 -9.60 18.22
C ARG A 34 -5.35 -9.82 17.14
N ASP A 35 -6.54 -10.27 17.49
CA ASP A 35 -7.64 -10.50 16.53
C ASP A 35 -8.05 -9.21 15.81
N ILE A 36 -8.11 -8.09 16.54
CA ILE A 36 -8.35 -6.77 15.95
C ILE A 36 -7.24 -6.40 14.96
N ALA A 37 -5.97 -6.66 15.31
CA ALA A 37 -4.84 -6.39 14.43
C ALA A 37 -4.86 -7.27 13.17
N ILE A 38 -5.25 -8.55 13.28
CA ILE A 38 -5.43 -9.46 12.13
C ILE A 38 -6.49 -8.90 11.19
N ALA A 39 -7.68 -8.59 11.71
CA ALA A 39 -8.78 -8.08 10.89
C ALA A 39 -8.41 -6.75 10.19
N ALA A 40 -7.73 -5.85 10.91
CA ALA A 40 -7.26 -4.58 10.35
C ALA A 40 -6.16 -4.79 9.28
N TYR A 41 -5.25 -5.75 9.50
CA TYR A 41 -4.22 -6.11 8.53
C TYR A 41 -4.83 -6.69 7.24
N SER A 42 -5.75 -7.64 7.35
CA SER A 42 -6.46 -8.22 6.19
C SER A 42 -7.15 -7.15 5.37
N ARG A 43 -7.88 -6.23 6.01
CA ARG A 43 -8.55 -5.13 5.32
C ARG A 43 -7.56 -4.18 4.64
N ALA A 44 -6.44 -3.85 5.29
CA ALA A 44 -5.41 -3.02 4.70
C ALA A 44 -4.81 -3.67 3.43
N LEU A 45 -4.63 -4.99 3.42
CA LEU A 45 -4.17 -5.72 2.23
C LEU A 45 -5.18 -5.67 1.08
N GLU A 46 -6.48 -5.80 1.37
CA GLU A 46 -7.55 -5.65 0.38
C GLU A 46 -7.55 -4.24 -0.22
N ASP A 47 -7.48 -3.20 0.62
CA ASP A 47 -7.43 -1.79 0.17
C ASP A 47 -6.19 -1.50 -0.70
N ILE A 48 -5.02 -2.06 -0.33
CA ILE A 48 -3.78 -1.97 -1.12
C ILE A 48 -3.98 -2.63 -2.49
N PHE A 49 -4.56 -3.83 -2.51
CA PHE A 49 -4.77 -4.58 -3.75
C PHE A 49 -5.72 -3.83 -4.69
N ASP A 50 -6.81 -3.26 -4.16
CA ASP A 50 -7.76 -2.49 -4.94
C ASP A 50 -7.15 -1.21 -5.53
N GLU A 51 -6.34 -0.48 -4.77
CA GLU A 51 -5.64 0.70 -5.28
C GLU A 51 -4.61 0.32 -6.35
N LEU A 52 -3.86 -0.78 -6.17
CA LEU A 52 -2.94 -1.29 -7.20
C LEU A 52 -3.69 -1.70 -8.48
N ARG A 53 -4.85 -2.36 -8.34
CA ARG A 53 -5.70 -2.74 -9.47
C ARG A 53 -6.19 -1.52 -10.23
N LEU A 54 -6.61 -0.48 -9.50
CA LEU A 54 -7.05 0.79 -10.07
C LEU A 54 -5.90 1.53 -10.74
N MET A 55 -4.72 1.61 -10.11
CA MET A 55 -3.53 2.22 -10.69
C MET A 55 -3.08 1.50 -11.98
N ARG A 56 -3.25 0.17 -12.05
CA ARG A 56 -3.02 -0.60 -13.28
C ARG A 56 -4.02 -0.23 -14.37
N GLN A 57 -5.31 -0.20 -14.04
CA GLN A 57 -6.38 0.14 -14.99
C GLN A 57 -6.26 1.55 -15.55
N THR A 58 -5.81 2.52 -14.73
CA THR A 58 -5.65 3.91 -15.16
C THR A 58 -4.29 4.20 -15.81
N GLY A 59 -3.43 3.20 -16.02
CA GLY A 59 -2.08 3.38 -16.56
C GLY A 59 -1.12 4.12 -15.62
N ALA A 60 -1.49 4.31 -14.35
CA ALA A 60 -0.68 5.02 -13.37
C ALA A 60 0.58 4.22 -13.01
N LEU A 61 0.52 2.89 -12.99
CA LEU A 61 1.70 2.03 -12.79
C LEU A 61 2.69 2.13 -13.95
N ALA A 62 2.21 2.03 -15.20
CA ALA A 62 3.07 2.17 -16.38
C ALA A 62 3.71 3.57 -16.46
N THR A 63 2.96 4.61 -16.06
CA THR A 63 3.52 5.97 -15.95
C THR A 63 4.65 6.04 -14.93
N LEU A 64 4.50 5.37 -13.78
CA LEU A 64 5.51 5.28 -12.73
C LEU A 64 6.76 4.53 -13.21
N GLU A 65 6.58 3.41 -13.90
CA GLU A 65 7.66 2.61 -14.50
C GLU A 65 8.51 3.44 -15.48
N ALA A 66 7.86 4.10 -16.44
CA ALA A 66 8.55 4.97 -17.41
C ALA A 66 9.31 6.15 -16.75
N LEU A 67 8.77 6.72 -15.67
CA LEU A 67 9.43 7.78 -14.90
C LEU A 67 10.67 7.26 -14.15
N LEU A 68 10.66 6.01 -13.69
CA LEU A 68 11.80 5.40 -13.01
C LEU A 68 12.91 5.05 -14.01
N GLU A 69 12.56 4.50 -15.17
CA GLU A 69 13.52 4.21 -16.26
C GLU A 69 14.23 5.48 -16.73
N THR A 70 13.48 6.54 -17.07
CA THR A 70 14.06 7.82 -17.51
C THR A 70 14.92 8.52 -16.45
N ARG A 71 14.72 8.23 -15.17
CA ARG A 71 15.59 8.72 -14.09
C ARG A 71 16.88 7.92 -14.00
N ASN A 72 16.82 6.59 -14.16
CA ASN A 72 17.99 5.73 -14.11
C ASN A 72 18.94 5.99 -15.29
N ASP A 73 18.42 6.31 -16.48
CA ASP A 73 19.24 6.64 -17.66
C ASP A 73 20.00 7.98 -17.54
N ARG A 74 19.70 8.80 -16.52
CA ARG A 74 20.31 10.11 -16.26
C ARG A 74 21.28 10.12 -15.08
N GLY A 75 21.46 9.00 -14.38
CA GLY A 75 22.36 8.85 -13.23
C GLY A 75 23.61 8.07 -13.60
#